data_AF-A0A3Q8ZDU7-F1
#
_entry.id   AF-A0A3Q8ZDU7-F1
#
_cell.length_a   1.000
_cell.length_b   1.000
_cell.length_c   1.000
_cell.angle_alpha   90.00
_cell.angle_beta   90.00
_cell.angle_gamma   90.00
#
_symmetry.space_group_name_H-M   'P 1'
#
loop_
_entity.id
_entity.type
_entity.pdbx_description
1 polymer ?
#
loop_
_entity_poly.entity_id
_entity_poly.type
_entity_poly.pdbx_seq_one_letter_code
_entity_poly.pdbx_strand_id
1 'polypeptide(L)'
;MRLTVLHPEMKLLIAEFAGGLMPLRLADDEQFSLVIKTQKEAILAAKIHGGLSFYLPALPSSTVITTSLITAFFDDDDAPLTIRTPLFGDDGFSRGIIEILKYEEVDIYFFDEHNYEWMSFRAILEDNGSCLVGDEEIHLLAYHRETVKSIHSVLNDWFANRTRGDDECTIQAVFKEELSPQDIFVLDMTPQVNGYQGSSGYRRDTLTRTDPGYHQERDISACLLRAFKPQQIIMNPRRKDTFKEILDHLVLTDELAILIQAKDSPTTEAGITRTIDRKRRSTHSQIDDAIRQINGAARYLSRETTAKLVVADNDLDVSLEKLEVIGLAIVKELFDDEGEAYATACKKLSVLNGGGMVMDYNSFHAFTHRFRSEVEFVRALKTLVARVKSGRWIRVKDEVFDGVLDWVEQVRTGDPD
;
A
#
# COMPACT_ATOMS: atom_id res chain seq x y z
N MET A 1 -0.62 -1.65 21.69
CA MET A 1 -1.91 -2.21 21.25
C MET A 1 -2.97 -1.98 22.31
N ARG A 2 -3.82 -0.98 22.09
CA ARG A 2 -4.91 -0.58 22.98
C ARG A 2 -6.26 -0.77 22.31
N LEU A 3 -6.46 -0.23 21.12
CA LEU A 3 -7.78 -0.17 20.48
C LEU A 3 -8.35 -1.57 20.27
N THR A 4 -7.65 -2.46 19.58
CA THR A 4 -8.19 -3.79 19.25
C THR A 4 -8.15 -4.79 20.42
N VAL A 5 -7.48 -4.43 21.52
CA VAL A 5 -7.48 -5.20 22.77
C VAL A 5 -8.69 -4.82 23.63
N LEU A 6 -8.97 -3.52 23.76
CA LEU A 6 -10.11 -3.00 24.53
C LEU A 6 -11.43 -3.09 23.76
N HIS A 7 -11.37 -3.00 22.43
CA HIS A 7 -12.51 -3.05 21.51
C HIS A 7 -12.28 -4.13 20.44
N PRO A 8 -12.37 -5.43 20.79
CA PRO A 8 -12.12 -6.53 19.87
C PRO A 8 -13.00 -6.53 18.61
N GLU A 9 -14.20 -5.95 18.69
CA GLU A 9 -15.13 -5.75 17.58
C GLU A 9 -14.52 -4.92 16.44
N MET A 10 -13.56 -4.03 16.75
CA MET A 10 -12.86 -3.22 15.74
C MET A 10 -11.90 -4.02 14.86
N LYS A 11 -11.51 -5.25 15.25
CA LYS A 11 -10.54 -6.05 14.49
C LYS A 11 -10.98 -6.31 13.06
N LEU A 12 -12.27 -6.63 12.86
CA LEU A 12 -12.81 -6.88 11.52
C LEU A 12 -12.81 -5.61 10.68
N LEU A 13 -13.24 -4.49 11.26
CA LEU A 13 -13.26 -3.19 10.60
C LEU A 13 -11.85 -2.76 10.16
N ILE A 14 -10.84 -2.89 11.04
CA ILE A 14 -9.45 -2.57 10.73
C ILE A 14 -8.89 -3.49 9.63
N ALA A 15 -9.26 -4.78 9.63
CA ALA A 15 -8.85 -5.73 8.59
C ALA A 15 -9.47 -5.40 7.22
N GLU A 16 -10.72 -4.93 7.20
CA GLU A 16 -11.43 -4.50 5.99
C GLU A 16 -11.05 -3.11 5.52
N PHE A 17 -10.42 -2.29 6.36
CA PHE A 17 -9.93 -0.99 5.96
C PHE A 17 -8.60 -1.13 5.21
N ALA A 18 -8.51 -0.70 3.94
CA ALA A 18 -7.29 -0.86 3.15
C ALA A 18 -6.13 0.01 3.65
N GLY A 19 -6.43 1.24 4.07
CA GLY A 19 -5.41 2.22 4.43
C GLY A 19 -5.97 3.64 4.36
N GLY A 20 -5.27 4.59 4.97
CA GLY A 20 -5.66 5.99 5.06
C GLY A 20 -6.09 6.39 6.47
N LEU A 21 -7.02 7.34 6.52
CA LEU A 21 -7.64 7.81 7.76
C LEU A 21 -8.97 7.11 7.99
N MET A 22 -9.35 6.91 9.24
CA MET A 22 -10.68 6.41 9.60
C MET A 22 -11.13 7.10 10.90
N PRO A 23 -12.05 8.07 10.84
CA PRO A 23 -12.69 8.61 12.03
C PRO A 23 -13.59 7.52 12.61
N LEU A 24 -13.48 7.29 13.91
CA LEU A 24 -14.27 6.28 14.60
C LEU A 24 -14.80 6.83 15.91
N ARG A 25 -16.03 6.46 16.27
CA ARG A 25 -16.60 6.77 17.57
C ARG A 25 -16.77 5.45 18.32
N LEU A 26 -16.11 5.33 19.46
CA LEU A 26 -16.27 4.18 20.33
C LEU A 26 -17.63 4.29 21.03
N ALA A 27 -18.25 3.15 21.36
CA ALA A 27 -19.64 3.11 21.82
C ALA A 27 -19.91 3.97 23.07
N ASP A 28 -18.88 4.18 23.90
CA ASP A 28 -18.96 4.94 25.15
C ASP A 28 -18.38 6.37 25.05
N ASP A 29 -17.90 6.78 23.86
CA ASP A 29 -17.24 8.07 23.65
C ASP A 29 -18.16 9.08 22.97
N GLU A 30 -18.15 10.33 23.48
CA GLU A 30 -18.84 11.45 22.85
C GLU A 30 -18.07 12.01 21.65
N GLN A 31 -16.74 11.85 21.66
CA GLN A 31 -15.82 12.37 20.64
C GLN A 31 -15.36 11.29 19.67
N PHE A 32 -15.00 11.71 18.46
CA PHE A 32 -14.30 10.84 17.52
C PHE A 32 -12.82 10.64 17.91
N SER A 33 -12.36 9.41 17.74
CA SER A 33 -10.95 9.05 17.64
C SER A 33 -10.52 8.92 16.18
N LEU A 34 -9.21 8.95 15.92
CA LEU A 34 -8.64 8.77 14.59
C LEU A 34 -7.83 7.48 14.49
N VAL A 35 -8.20 6.59 13.57
CA VAL A 35 -7.29 5.52 13.11
C VAL A 35 -6.53 6.01 11.88
N ILE A 36 -5.22 5.79 11.89
CA ILE A 36 -4.34 6.00 10.76
C ILE A 36 -3.75 4.65 10.38
N LYS A 37 -4.10 4.16 9.20
CA LYS A 37 -3.55 2.91 8.65
C LYS A 37 -2.62 3.21 7.49
N THR A 38 -1.33 3.02 7.69
CA THR A 38 -0.30 3.46 6.74
C THR A 38 0.96 2.61 6.87
N GLN A 39 1.96 2.87 6.02
CA GLN A 39 3.22 2.15 6.07
C GLN A 39 3.97 2.40 7.37
N LYS A 40 4.77 1.41 7.78
CA LYS A 40 5.64 1.51 8.96
C LYS A 40 6.59 2.70 8.90
N GLU A 41 7.05 3.08 7.72
CA GLU A 41 7.87 4.28 7.50
C GLU A 41 7.17 5.55 7.99
N ALA A 42 5.90 5.74 7.62
CA ALA A 42 5.12 6.90 8.04
C ALA A 42 4.81 6.87 9.54
N ILE A 43 4.53 5.68 10.09
CA ILE A 43 4.35 5.50 11.54
C ILE A 43 5.64 5.84 12.28
N LEU A 44 6.79 5.37 11.79
CA LEU A 44 8.10 5.63 12.38
C LEU A 44 8.48 7.11 12.27
N ALA A 45 8.20 7.75 11.14
CA ALA A 45 8.41 9.19 10.96
C ALA A 45 7.58 9.99 11.99
N ALA A 46 6.28 9.71 12.12
CA ALA A 46 5.46 10.35 13.15
C ALA A 46 6.01 10.13 14.57
N LYS A 47 6.48 8.92 14.87
CA LYS A 47 7.10 8.60 16.17
C LYS A 47 8.35 9.43 16.43
N ILE A 48 9.26 9.51 15.47
CA ILE A 48 10.54 10.23 15.59
C ILE A 48 10.30 11.74 15.75
N HIS A 49 9.34 12.28 15.00
CA HIS A 49 9.04 13.71 15.01
C HIS A 49 8.01 14.11 16.09
N GLY A 50 7.44 13.15 16.81
CA GLY A 50 6.49 13.40 17.89
C GLY A 50 5.15 13.97 17.41
N GLY A 51 4.76 13.71 16.17
CA GLY A 51 3.56 14.27 15.58
C GLY A 51 3.43 14.06 14.08
N LEU A 52 2.42 14.70 13.50
CA LEU A 52 2.15 14.74 12.05
C LEU A 52 1.40 16.03 11.71
N SER A 53 1.26 16.33 10.42
CA SER A 53 0.60 17.57 9.99
C SER A 53 -0.59 17.30 9.07
N PHE A 54 -1.63 18.11 9.21
CA PHE A 54 -2.82 18.10 8.37
C PHE A 54 -2.89 19.39 7.57
N TYR A 55 -2.88 19.27 6.25
CA TYR A 55 -3.04 20.37 5.32
C TYR A 55 -4.44 20.36 4.72
N LEU A 56 -5.10 21.51 4.75
CA LEU A 56 -6.43 21.72 4.19
C LEU A 56 -6.39 22.76 3.07
N PRO A 57 -5.87 22.40 1.88
CA PRO A 57 -5.84 23.32 0.75
C PRO A 57 -7.23 23.85 0.39
N ALA A 58 -7.31 25.15 0.13
CA ALA A 58 -8.47 25.76 -0.50
C ALA A 58 -8.41 25.52 -2.02
N LEU A 59 -9.31 24.68 -2.52
CA LEU A 59 -9.36 24.27 -3.91
C LEU A 59 -10.48 25.03 -4.63
N PRO A 60 -10.17 25.90 -5.60
CA PRO A 60 -11.21 26.57 -6.38
C PRO A 60 -11.92 25.57 -7.30
N SER A 61 -13.23 25.46 -7.15
CA SER A 61 -14.13 24.79 -8.10
C SER A 61 -14.78 25.84 -9.02
N SER A 62 -15.46 25.38 -10.08
CA SER A 62 -16.23 26.24 -10.98
C SER A 62 -17.39 26.96 -10.28
N THR A 63 -17.84 26.48 -9.13
CA THR A 63 -19.02 27.00 -8.42
C THR A 63 -18.78 27.45 -6.98
N VAL A 64 -17.81 26.86 -6.28
CA VAL A 64 -17.52 27.12 -4.85
C VAL A 64 -16.02 26.96 -4.57
N ILE A 65 -15.56 27.40 -3.40
CA ILE A 65 -14.27 26.95 -2.85
C ILE A 65 -14.55 25.69 -2.02
N THR A 66 -13.87 24.59 -2.36
CA THR A 66 -13.91 23.34 -1.60
C THR A 66 -12.58 23.12 -0.89
N THR A 67 -12.52 22.13 -0.01
CA THR A 67 -11.25 21.66 0.55
C THR A 67 -11.13 20.15 0.40
N SER A 68 -9.93 19.66 0.69
CA SER A 68 -9.59 18.25 0.84
C SER A 68 -8.40 18.16 1.79
N LEU A 69 -8.02 16.96 2.19
CA LEU A 69 -7.02 16.78 3.25
C LEU A 69 -5.76 16.11 2.73
N ILE A 70 -4.61 16.61 3.15
CA ILE A 70 -3.33 15.92 3.05
C ILE A 70 -2.78 15.72 4.46
N THR A 71 -2.55 14.48 4.84
CA THR A 71 -1.83 14.13 6.08
C THR A 71 -0.38 13.87 5.71
N ALA A 72 0.54 14.61 6.32
CA ALA A 72 1.98 14.51 6.07
C ALA A 72 2.72 13.92 7.26
N PHE A 73 3.62 12.99 6.97
CA PHE A 73 4.56 12.36 7.89
C PHE A 73 5.96 12.74 7.42
N PHE A 74 6.60 13.65 8.16
CA PHE A 74 7.90 14.17 7.78
C PHE A 74 8.97 13.14 8.06
N ASP A 75 9.34 12.41 7.01
CA ASP A 75 10.54 11.56 6.97
C ASP A 75 11.68 12.30 6.24
N ASP A 76 11.33 13.11 5.24
CA ASP A 76 12.15 14.09 4.54
C ASP A 76 11.39 15.43 4.49
N ASP A 77 12.08 16.54 4.75
CA ASP A 77 11.45 17.87 4.81
C ASP A 77 10.88 18.31 3.45
N ASP A 78 11.53 17.93 2.35
CA ASP A 78 11.14 18.34 1.00
C ASP A 78 10.06 17.41 0.43
N ALA A 79 10.17 16.11 0.70
CA ALA A 79 9.28 15.07 0.14
C ALA A 79 8.72 14.13 1.23
N PRO A 80 7.86 14.61 2.14
CA PRO A 80 7.32 13.79 3.21
C PRO A 80 6.36 12.73 2.67
N LEU A 81 6.23 11.63 3.41
CA LEU A 81 5.20 10.62 3.15
C LEU A 81 3.82 11.24 3.38
N THR A 82 2.89 11.00 2.45
CA THR A 82 1.55 11.62 2.51
C THR A 82 0.40 10.64 2.33
N ILE A 83 -0.71 10.92 3.02
CA ILE A 83 -2.03 10.36 2.74
C ILE A 83 -2.89 11.49 2.18
N ARG A 84 -3.39 11.31 0.95
CA ARG A 84 -4.29 12.27 0.29
C ARG A 84 -5.72 11.78 0.44
N THR A 85 -6.55 12.61 1.04
CA THR A 85 -7.91 12.27 1.45
C THR A 85 -8.87 13.29 0.85
N PRO A 86 -9.50 12.98 -0.30
CA PRO A 86 -10.63 13.75 -0.79
C PRO A 86 -11.74 13.82 0.27
N LEU A 87 -12.35 14.99 0.42
CA LEU A 87 -13.44 15.22 1.37
C LEU A 87 -14.72 15.62 0.63
N PHE A 88 -15.85 15.02 1.00
CA PHE A 88 -17.15 15.24 0.38
C PHE A 88 -18.23 15.59 1.42
N GLY A 89 -19.20 16.41 1.02
CA GLY A 89 -20.22 16.94 1.94
C GLY A 89 -21.32 15.93 2.29
N ASP A 90 -21.52 14.93 1.44
CA ASP A 90 -22.59 13.94 1.53
C ASP A 90 -22.23 12.69 2.35
N ASP A 91 -20.97 12.51 2.76
CA ASP A 91 -20.52 11.32 3.48
C ASP A 91 -20.22 11.56 4.98
N GLY A 92 -20.37 10.52 5.80
CA GLY A 92 -20.14 10.59 7.25
C GLY A 92 -18.65 10.57 7.63
N PHE A 93 -17.80 10.05 6.76
CA PHE A 93 -16.35 9.98 6.95
C PHE A 93 -15.74 11.39 6.93
N SER A 94 -16.00 12.18 5.89
CA SER A 94 -15.52 13.53 5.71
C SER A 94 -16.01 14.46 6.82
N ARG A 95 -17.28 14.32 7.24
CA ARG A 95 -17.80 15.04 8.42
C ARG A 95 -17.05 14.68 9.70
N GLY A 96 -16.80 13.39 9.93
CA GLY A 96 -16.01 12.93 11.08
C GLY A 96 -14.58 13.46 11.08
N ILE A 97 -13.92 13.48 9.92
CA ILE A 97 -12.58 14.06 9.77
C ILE A 97 -12.59 15.56 10.09
N ILE A 98 -13.51 16.33 9.51
CA ILE A 98 -13.61 17.78 9.77
C ILE A 98 -13.95 18.06 11.25
N GLU A 99 -14.77 17.22 11.87
CA GLU A 99 -15.08 17.33 13.31
C GLU A 99 -13.84 17.09 14.17
N ILE A 100 -13.08 16.02 13.90
CA ILE A 100 -11.81 15.73 14.59
C ILE A 100 -10.85 16.91 14.49
N LEU A 101 -10.67 17.47 13.29
CA LEU A 101 -9.72 18.57 13.05
C LEU A 101 -10.07 19.86 13.81
N LYS A 102 -11.27 19.96 14.40
CA LYS A 102 -11.70 21.08 15.24
C LYS A 102 -11.56 20.83 16.74
N TYR A 103 -11.18 19.61 17.15
CA TYR A 103 -10.95 19.32 18.56
C TYR A 103 -9.63 19.93 19.05
N GLU A 104 -9.55 20.23 20.34
CA GLU A 104 -8.27 20.59 20.97
C GLU A 104 -7.36 19.37 21.12
N GLU A 105 -7.95 18.19 21.38
CA GLU A 105 -7.25 16.93 21.56
C GLU A 105 -7.97 15.77 20.86
N VAL A 106 -7.21 14.77 20.43
CA VAL A 106 -7.74 13.55 19.80
C VAL A 106 -6.86 12.34 20.12
N ASP A 107 -7.49 11.19 20.37
CA ASP A 107 -6.82 9.90 20.45
C ASP A 107 -6.55 9.35 19.04
N ILE A 108 -5.28 9.10 18.71
CA ILE A 108 -4.80 8.61 17.41
C ILE A 108 -4.22 7.21 17.56
N TYR A 109 -4.66 6.28 16.70
CA TYR A 109 -4.23 4.88 16.69
C TYR A 109 -3.56 4.53 15.36
N PHE A 110 -2.31 4.08 15.41
CA PHE A 110 -1.52 3.78 14.21
C PHE A 110 -1.47 2.28 13.93
N PHE A 111 -1.96 1.91 12.75
CA PHE A 111 -1.96 0.55 12.23
C PHE A 111 -1.10 0.44 10.97
N ASP A 112 -0.42 -0.69 10.80
CA ASP A 112 0.22 -1.01 9.52
C ASP A 112 -0.74 -1.69 8.53
N GLU A 113 -0.22 -1.94 7.34
CA GLU A 113 -0.86 -2.68 6.25
C GLU A 113 -1.34 -4.09 6.66
N HIS A 114 -0.79 -4.66 7.73
CA HIS A 114 -1.08 -5.99 8.27
C HIS A 114 -1.97 -5.97 9.51
N ASN A 115 -2.54 -4.81 9.85
CA ASN A 115 -3.48 -4.61 10.94
C ASN A 115 -2.84 -4.64 12.34
N TYR A 116 -1.52 -4.48 12.44
CA TYR A 116 -0.85 -4.37 13.72
C TYR A 116 -0.89 -2.94 14.23
N GLU A 117 -1.42 -2.73 15.43
CA GLU A 117 -1.35 -1.46 16.13
C GLU A 117 0.06 -1.28 16.72
N TRP A 118 0.84 -0.36 16.16
CA TRP A 118 2.24 -0.15 16.55
C TRP A 118 2.41 0.89 17.64
N MET A 119 1.54 1.90 17.64
CA MET A 119 1.54 2.96 18.64
C MET A 119 0.18 3.64 18.70
N SER A 120 -0.10 4.29 19.82
CA SER A 120 -1.29 5.12 19.99
C SER A 120 -0.98 6.26 20.95
N PHE A 121 -1.53 7.43 20.65
CA PHE A 121 -1.25 8.67 21.36
C PHE A 121 -2.48 9.52 21.52
N ARG A 122 -2.55 10.27 22.63
CA ARG A 122 -3.34 11.49 22.68
C ARG A 122 -2.51 12.61 22.09
N ALA A 123 -3.05 13.25 21.07
CA ALA A 123 -2.43 14.36 20.38
C ALA A 123 -3.21 15.65 20.66
N ILE A 124 -2.50 16.76 20.80
CA ILE A 124 -3.09 18.11 20.73
C ILE A 124 -3.10 18.54 19.27
N LEU A 125 -4.20 19.12 18.81
CA LEU A 125 -4.31 19.70 17.48
C LEU A 125 -4.09 21.21 17.57
N GLU A 126 -2.96 21.67 17.05
CA GLU A 126 -2.58 23.07 17.02
C GLU A 126 -2.90 23.63 15.63
N ASP A 127 -4.04 24.33 15.51
CA ASP A 127 -4.45 25.01 14.28
C ASP A 127 -3.94 26.46 14.27
N ASN A 128 -2.94 26.72 13.42
CA ASN A 128 -2.26 28.02 13.33
C ASN A 128 -2.87 28.98 12.28
N GLY A 129 -4.05 28.66 11.74
CA GLY A 129 -4.72 29.49 10.74
C GLY A 129 -5.17 28.73 9.50
N SER A 130 -5.55 27.47 9.67
CA SER A 130 -6.17 26.68 8.61
C SER A 130 -7.50 27.31 8.18
N CYS A 131 -8.02 26.85 7.04
CA CYS A 131 -9.31 27.30 6.55
C CYS A 131 -10.49 26.97 7.49
N LEU A 132 -10.31 26.13 8.52
CA LEU A 132 -11.36 25.82 9.51
C LEU A 132 -11.52 26.89 10.61
N VAL A 133 -10.52 27.75 10.79
CA VAL A 133 -10.54 28.82 11.82
C VAL A 133 -11.02 30.16 11.23
N GLY A 134 -10.98 30.31 9.91
CA GLY A 134 -11.41 31.52 9.22
C GLY A 134 -12.93 31.67 9.09
N ASP A 135 -13.36 32.87 8.69
CA ASP A 135 -14.77 33.17 8.34
C ASP A 135 -15.17 32.64 6.95
N GLU A 136 -14.26 32.00 6.22
CA GLU A 136 -14.55 31.46 4.88
C GLU A 136 -15.46 30.22 4.98
N GLU A 137 -16.60 30.29 4.30
CA GLU A 137 -17.54 29.17 4.23
C GLU A 137 -16.97 28.09 3.29
N ILE A 138 -16.37 27.04 3.87
CA ILE A 138 -15.91 25.89 3.09
C ILE A 138 -17.11 25.04 2.69
N HIS A 139 -17.28 24.86 1.38
CA HIS A 139 -18.29 23.96 0.84
C HIS A 139 -17.63 22.69 0.30
N LEU A 140 -17.82 21.56 0.99
CA LEU A 140 -17.43 20.27 0.46
C LEU A 140 -18.33 19.89 -0.72
N LEU A 141 -17.71 19.45 -1.82
CA LEU A 141 -18.43 18.96 -2.99
C LEU A 141 -19.19 17.68 -2.68
N ALA A 142 -20.24 17.38 -3.44
CA ALA A 142 -20.85 16.06 -3.42
C ALA A 142 -19.92 15.02 -4.07
N TYR A 143 -20.00 13.77 -3.62
CA TYR A 143 -19.20 12.70 -4.18
C TYR A 143 -19.55 12.46 -5.65
N HIS A 144 -18.52 12.45 -6.50
CA HIS A 144 -18.59 11.96 -7.86
C HIS A 144 -17.22 11.43 -8.29
N ARG A 145 -17.19 10.33 -9.05
CA ARG A 145 -15.94 9.62 -9.39
C ARG A 145 -14.92 10.50 -10.11
N GLU A 146 -15.36 11.29 -11.09
CA GLU A 146 -14.47 12.22 -11.79
C GLU A 146 -13.97 13.36 -10.90
N THR A 147 -14.75 13.75 -9.89
CA THR A 147 -14.34 14.74 -8.89
C THR A 147 -13.23 14.16 -7.99
N VAL A 148 -13.37 12.91 -7.55
CA VAL A 148 -12.35 12.21 -6.76
C VAL A 148 -11.01 12.17 -7.50
N LYS A 149 -11.02 11.75 -8.77
CA LYS A 149 -9.83 11.71 -9.64
C LYS A 149 -9.16 13.08 -9.76
N SER A 150 -9.98 14.10 -10.07
CA SER A 150 -9.50 15.47 -10.21
C SER A 150 -8.89 15.99 -8.91
N ILE A 151 -9.54 15.75 -7.77
CA ILE A 151 -9.01 16.13 -6.45
C ILE A 151 -7.68 15.43 -6.18
N HIS A 152 -7.57 14.12 -6.40
CA HIS A 152 -6.30 13.40 -6.17
C HIS A 152 -5.14 13.98 -6.99
N SER A 153 -5.36 14.29 -8.27
CA SER A 153 -4.36 14.94 -9.11
C SER A 153 -4.00 16.33 -8.59
N VAL A 154 -4.99 17.13 -8.23
CA VAL A 154 -4.78 18.49 -7.73
C VAL A 154 -4.05 18.50 -6.39
N LEU A 155 -4.37 17.58 -5.48
CA LEU A 155 -3.70 17.45 -4.19
C LEU A 155 -2.21 17.10 -4.33
N ASN A 156 -1.87 16.24 -5.31
CA ASN A 156 -0.47 15.94 -5.61
C ASN A 156 0.30 17.21 -6.00
N ASP A 157 -0.25 17.93 -6.97
CA ASP A 157 0.42 19.08 -7.56
C ASP A 157 0.46 20.25 -6.57
N TRP A 158 -0.61 20.46 -5.81
CA TRP A 158 -0.66 21.49 -4.77
C TRP A 158 0.42 21.25 -3.72
N PHE A 159 0.52 20.03 -3.19
CA PHE A 159 1.47 19.73 -2.11
C PHE A 159 2.93 19.79 -2.56
N ALA A 160 3.19 19.41 -3.81
CA ALA A 160 4.52 19.55 -4.42
C ALA A 160 4.94 21.02 -4.60
N ASN A 161 3.97 21.94 -4.69
CA ASN A 161 4.18 23.38 -4.84
C ASN A 161 3.84 24.17 -3.57
N ARG A 162 3.69 23.50 -2.42
CA ARG A 162 3.34 24.16 -1.16
C ARG A 162 4.38 25.21 -0.80
N THR A 163 3.93 26.29 -0.21
CA THR A 163 4.75 27.41 0.24
C THR A 163 4.96 27.35 1.75
N ARG A 164 5.92 28.13 2.24
CA ARG A 164 6.09 28.32 3.68
C ARG A 164 4.82 28.82 4.38
N GLY A 165 4.00 29.62 3.70
CA GLY A 165 2.72 30.08 4.25
C GLY A 165 1.75 28.92 4.46
N ASP A 166 1.72 27.97 3.53
CA ASP A 166 0.90 26.76 3.66
C ASP A 166 1.40 25.88 4.84
N ASP A 167 2.72 25.80 5.03
CA ASP A 167 3.34 25.11 6.17
C ASP A 167 3.13 25.83 7.52
N GLU A 168 2.91 27.14 7.52
CA GLU A 168 2.58 27.91 8.74
C GLU A 168 1.09 27.77 9.11
N CYS A 169 0.20 27.55 8.14
CA CYS A 169 -1.24 27.41 8.34
C CYS A 169 -1.74 25.96 8.52
N THR A 170 -0.87 24.96 8.54
CA THR A 170 -1.26 23.56 8.77
C THR A 170 -1.65 23.31 10.22
N ILE A 171 -2.60 22.39 10.42
CA ILE A 171 -2.95 21.86 11.73
C ILE A 171 -1.90 20.83 12.13
N GLN A 172 -1.19 21.08 13.24
CA GLN A 172 -0.17 20.19 13.76
C GLN A 172 -0.77 19.26 14.82
N ALA A 173 -0.67 17.95 14.60
CA ALA A 173 -1.02 16.97 15.63
C ALA A 173 0.24 16.63 16.44
N VAL A 174 0.35 17.19 17.64
CA VAL A 174 1.52 17.02 18.51
C VAL A 174 1.22 15.96 19.57
N PHE A 175 2.01 14.88 19.59
CA PHE A 175 1.83 13.79 20.55
C PHE A 175 2.19 14.24 21.97
N LYS A 176 1.29 13.97 22.93
CA LYS A 176 1.48 14.36 24.34
C LYS A 176 1.49 13.17 25.30
N GLU A 177 0.55 12.25 25.16
CA GLU A 177 0.40 11.11 26.06
C GLU A 177 0.43 9.80 25.27
N GLU A 178 1.30 8.87 25.67
CA GLU A 178 1.33 7.52 25.12
C GLU A 178 0.13 6.72 25.63
N LEU A 179 -0.72 6.26 24.72
CA LEU A 179 -1.90 5.45 25.04
C LEU A 179 -1.58 3.96 25.01
N SER A 180 -0.51 3.54 24.34
CA SER A 180 0.02 2.18 24.41
C SER A 180 1.54 2.12 24.21
N PRO A 181 2.21 1.04 24.65
CA PRO A 181 3.65 0.87 24.48
C PRO A 181 4.05 0.91 23.01
N GLN A 182 5.25 1.46 22.72
CA GLN A 182 5.75 1.65 21.35
C GLN A 182 6.87 0.67 20.96
N ASP A 183 7.31 -0.17 21.89
CA ASP A 183 8.33 -1.20 21.73
C ASP A 183 7.69 -2.58 21.52
N ILE A 184 6.65 -2.62 20.70
CA ILE A 184 5.87 -3.83 20.46
C ILE A 184 6.69 -4.81 19.61
N PHE A 185 6.82 -6.04 20.12
CA PHE A 185 7.24 -7.20 19.35
C PHE A 185 6.02 -8.08 19.06
N VAL A 186 5.74 -8.31 17.78
CA VAL A 186 4.66 -9.17 17.34
C VAL A 186 5.20 -10.54 16.98
N LEU A 187 4.60 -11.59 17.54
CA LEU A 187 4.77 -12.97 17.10
C LEU A 187 3.40 -13.53 16.70
N ASP A 188 3.19 -13.72 15.41
CA ASP A 188 1.93 -14.20 14.86
C ASP A 188 2.10 -15.63 14.35
N MET A 189 1.51 -16.56 15.11
CA MET A 189 1.49 -18.00 14.83
C MET A 189 0.12 -18.45 14.30
N THR A 190 -0.71 -17.51 13.84
CA THR A 190 -2.05 -17.84 13.35
C THR A 190 -1.92 -18.74 12.10
N PRO A 191 -2.49 -19.97 12.09
CA PRO A 191 -2.30 -20.90 10.98
C PRO A 191 -2.77 -20.34 9.63
N GLN A 192 -3.85 -19.57 9.63
CA GLN A 192 -4.48 -19.02 8.43
C GLN A 192 -3.56 -18.03 7.69
N VAL A 193 -2.77 -17.23 8.41
CA VAL A 193 -1.86 -16.23 7.82
C VAL A 193 -0.47 -16.78 7.53
N ASN A 194 -0.19 -18.01 8.00
CA ASN A 194 1.11 -18.67 7.86
C ASN A 194 1.01 -20.02 7.13
N GLY A 195 -0.12 -20.34 6.48
CA GLY A 195 -0.37 -21.67 5.92
C GLY A 195 0.23 -21.95 4.55
N TYR A 196 0.97 -21.00 3.96
CA TYR A 196 1.52 -21.13 2.60
C TYR A 196 2.75 -22.05 2.54
N GLN A 197 3.07 -22.56 1.35
CA GLN A 197 4.23 -23.42 1.17
C GLN A 197 5.53 -22.60 1.34
N GLY A 198 6.48 -23.13 2.12
CA GLY A 198 7.71 -22.40 2.47
C GLY A 198 7.63 -21.61 3.77
N SER A 199 6.45 -21.51 4.39
CA SER A 199 6.25 -20.84 5.67
C SER A 199 6.97 -21.54 6.83
N SER A 200 7.46 -20.75 7.79
CA SER A 200 7.97 -21.23 9.07
C SER A 200 6.87 -21.56 10.10
N GLY A 201 5.59 -21.35 9.75
CA GLY A 201 4.44 -21.50 10.66
C GLY A 201 4.23 -20.32 11.61
N TYR A 202 5.11 -19.31 11.54
CA TYR A 202 5.04 -18.08 12.31
C TYR A 202 5.70 -16.94 11.54
N ARG A 203 5.30 -15.71 11.87
CA ARG A 203 6.00 -14.48 11.49
C ARG A 203 6.27 -13.65 12.72
N ARG A 204 7.37 -12.91 12.69
CA ARG A 204 7.73 -11.93 13.71
C ARG A 204 7.86 -10.55 13.09
N ASP A 205 7.50 -9.53 13.84
CA ASP A 205 7.57 -8.17 13.33
C ASP A 205 7.75 -7.14 14.44
N THR A 206 8.36 -6.03 14.05
CA THR A 206 8.62 -4.83 14.87
C THR A 206 8.42 -3.60 14.00
N LEU A 207 8.22 -2.43 14.60
CA LEU A 207 8.09 -1.19 13.85
C LEU A 207 9.37 -0.87 13.05
N THR A 208 10.54 -1.07 13.67
CA THR A 208 11.85 -0.92 13.02
C THR A 208 12.32 -2.26 12.44
N ARG A 209 12.74 -2.28 11.17
CA ARG A 209 13.16 -3.51 10.46
C ARG A 209 14.61 -3.44 10.03
N THR A 210 15.47 -4.27 10.64
CA THR A 210 16.90 -4.37 10.29
C THR A 210 17.18 -5.36 9.15
N ASP A 211 16.29 -6.34 8.93
CA ASP A 211 16.37 -7.34 7.87
C ASP A 211 15.15 -7.22 6.93
N PRO A 212 15.19 -6.31 5.94
CA PRO A 212 14.01 -5.97 5.15
C PRO A 212 13.54 -7.12 4.26
N GLY A 213 14.45 -7.98 3.77
CA GLY A 213 14.10 -9.10 2.90
C GLY A 213 13.17 -10.11 3.60
N TYR A 214 13.53 -10.51 4.82
CA TYR A 214 12.72 -11.44 5.63
C TYR A 214 11.26 -10.97 5.81
N HIS A 215 11.08 -9.66 6.02
CA HIS A 215 9.77 -9.08 6.27
C HIS A 215 8.99 -8.89 4.97
N GLN A 216 9.61 -8.35 3.92
CA GLN A 216 8.93 -8.09 2.64
C GLN A 216 8.35 -9.38 2.04
N GLU A 217 9.09 -10.50 2.11
CA GLU A 217 8.62 -11.78 1.59
C GLU A 217 7.35 -12.26 2.28
N ARG A 218 7.30 -12.14 3.62
CA ARG A 218 6.14 -12.55 4.42
C ARG A 218 4.96 -11.62 4.24
N ASP A 219 5.23 -10.33 4.07
CA ASP A 219 4.23 -9.32 3.82
C ASP A 219 3.52 -9.59 2.47
N ILE A 220 4.29 -9.94 1.43
CA ILE A 220 3.75 -10.38 0.15
C ILE A 220 2.91 -11.64 0.30
N SER A 221 3.39 -12.65 1.04
CA SER A 221 2.61 -13.87 1.31
C SER A 221 1.27 -13.56 2.01
N ALA A 222 1.26 -12.66 2.99
CA ALA A 222 0.05 -12.23 3.69
C ALA A 222 -0.93 -11.50 2.76
N CYS A 223 -0.42 -10.70 1.83
CA CYS A 223 -1.23 -10.06 0.79
C CYS A 223 -1.82 -11.09 -0.19
N LEU A 224 -1.04 -12.07 -0.65
CA LEU A 224 -1.49 -13.13 -1.58
C LEU A 224 -2.57 -14.03 -0.95
N LEU A 225 -2.47 -14.33 0.35
CA LEU A 225 -3.47 -15.12 1.08
C LEU A 225 -4.87 -14.48 1.10
N ARG A 226 -5.00 -13.20 0.73
CA ARG A 226 -6.31 -12.55 0.58
C ARG A 226 -7.10 -13.08 -0.62
N ALA A 227 -6.40 -13.59 -1.65
CA ALA A 227 -7.00 -14.01 -2.92
C ALA A 227 -6.77 -15.49 -3.24
N PHE A 228 -5.63 -16.04 -2.83
CA PHE A 228 -5.19 -17.39 -3.19
C PHE A 228 -5.25 -18.35 -1.99
N LYS A 229 -5.46 -19.62 -2.29
CA LYS A 229 -5.35 -20.68 -1.28
C LYS A 229 -3.89 -20.83 -0.84
N PRO A 230 -3.62 -21.20 0.43
CA PRO A 230 -2.26 -21.32 0.92
C PRO A 230 -1.39 -22.29 0.09
N GLN A 231 -1.96 -23.37 -0.42
CA GLN A 231 -1.25 -24.36 -1.23
C GLN A 231 -0.83 -23.83 -2.61
N GLN A 232 -1.43 -22.74 -3.08
CA GLN A 232 -1.08 -22.12 -4.36
C GLN A 232 0.13 -21.19 -4.23
N ILE A 233 0.46 -20.76 -3.00
CA ILE A 233 1.52 -19.79 -2.72
C ILE A 233 2.77 -20.53 -2.28
N ILE A 234 3.85 -20.39 -3.04
CA ILE A 234 5.14 -21.01 -2.79
C ILE A 234 6.16 -19.91 -2.55
N MET A 235 6.69 -19.85 -1.33
CA MET A 235 7.72 -18.89 -0.95
C MET A 235 9.12 -19.52 -1.06
N ASN A 236 10.07 -18.75 -1.56
CA ASN A 236 11.49 -19.07 -1.73
C ASN A 236 11.75 -20.46 -2.37
N PRO A 237 11.13 -20.78 -3.53
CA PRO A 237 11.43 -22.02 -4.23
C PRO A 237 12.91 -22.10 -4.62
N ARG A 238 13.52 -23.26 -4.38
CA ARG A 238 14.92 -23.54 -4.71
C ARG A 238 15.03 -24.58 -5.81
N ARG A 239 16.07 -24.48 -6.65
CA ARG A 239 16.37 -25.51 -7.65
C ARG A 239 16.81 -26.79 -6.95
N LYS A 240 16.32 -27.95 -7.40
CA LYS A 240 16.74 -29.25 -6.82
C LYS A 240 18.23 -29.56 -7.02
N ASP A 241 18.82 -29.07 -8.11
CA ASP A 241 20.21 -29.38 -8.50
C ASP A 241 21.26 -28.58 -7.73
N THR A 242 20.95 -27.33 -7.39
CA THR A 242 21.91 -26.36 -6.85
C THR A 242 21.48 -25.77 -5.51
N PHE A 243 20.25 -26.03 -5.07
CA PHE A 243 19.61 -25.41 -3.90
C PHE A 243 19.60 -23.88 -3.91
N LYS A 244 19.91 -23.25 -5.05
CA LYS A 244 19.80 -21.81 -5.23
C LYS A 244 18.34 -21.45 -5.36
N GLU A 245 17.93 -20.42 -4.65
CA GLU A 245 16.63 -19.79 -4.81
C GLU A 245 16.47 -19.26 -6.23
N ILE A 246 15.26 -19.37 -6.78
CA ILE A 246 14.94 -18.89 -8.12
C ILE A 246 14.11 -17.60 -8.12
N LEU A 247 13.26 -17.45 -7.10
CA LEU A 247 12.28 -16.37 -6.92
C LEU A 247 11.95 -16.25 -5.43
N ASP A 248 11.43 -15.09 -5.05
CA ASP A 248 10.86 -14.88 -3.71
C ASP A 248 9.50 -15.59 -3.60
N HIS A 249 8.63 -15.48 -4.63
CA HIS A 249 7.40 -16.26 -4.68
C HIS A 249 7.07 -16.82 -6.06
N LEU A 250 6.41 -17.96 -6.03
CA LEU A 250 5.73 -18.59 -7.15
C LEU A 250 4.28 -18.85 -6.75
N VAL A 251 3.32 -18.32 -7.50
CA VAL A 251 1.90 -18.65 -7.32
C VAL A 251 1.47 -19.56 -8.46
N LEU A 252 0.89 -20.72 -8.15
CA LEU A 252 0.40 -21.69 -9.13
C LEU A 252 -1.10 -21.90 -8.98
N THR A 253 -1.83 -21.67 -10.07
CA THR A 253 -3.24 -22.04 -10.21
C THR A 253 -3.41 -23.02 -11.36
N ASP A 254 -4.67 -23.41 -11.63
CA ASP A 254 -4.96 -24.33 -12.75
C ASP A 254 -4.71 -23.69 -14.13
N GLU A 255 -4.67 -22.36 -14.21
CA GLU A 255 -4.56 -21.60 -15.47
C GLU A 255 -3.36 -20.65 -15.53
N LEU A 256 -2.73 -20.34 -14.39
CA LEU A 256 -1.73 -19.28 -14.27
C LEU A 256 -0.56 -19.67 -13.37
N ALA A 257 0.64 -19.26 -13.77
CA ALA A 257 1.82 -19.15 -12.92
C ALA A 257 2.21 -17.68 -12.77
N ILE A 258 2.29 -17.18 -11.53
CA ILE A 258 2.79 -15.84 -11.22
C ILE A 258 4.19 -15.96 -10.64
N LEU A 259 5.17 -15.39 -11.33
CA LEU A 259 6.57 -15.33 -10.91
C LEU A 259 6.81 -13.99 -10.24
N ILE A 260 6.98 -13.98 -8.93
CA ILE A 260 7.12 -12.74 -8.15
C ILE A 260 8.55 -12.61 -7.66
N GLN A 261 9.14 -11.46 -7.92
CA GLN A 261 10.41 -11.07 -7.33
C GLN A 261 10.24 -9.71 -6.65
N ALA A 262 10.54 -9.68 -5.37
CA ALA A 262 10.53 -8.50 -4.55
C ALA A 262 11.94 -7.91 -4.39
N LYS A 263 11.99 -6.60 -4.24
CA LYS A 263 13.18 -5.86 -3.83
C LYS A 263 12.76 -4.81 -2.82
N ASP A 264 13.32 -4.91 -1.62
CA ASP A 264 13.16 -3.90 -0.59
C ASP A 264 14.45 -3.12 -0.36
N SER A 265 14.35 -2.04 0.39
CA SER A 265 15.48 -1.38 1.02
C SER A 265 15.25 -1.22 2.53
N PRO A 266 16.31 -1.27 3.36
CA PRO A 266 16.18 -1.23 4.81
C PRO A 266 15.41 0.01 5.31
N THR A 267 14.46 -0.20 6.22
CA THR A 267 13.75 0.86 6.95
C THR A 267 14.50 1.14 8.25
N THR A 268 15.51 2.00 8.13
CA THR A 268 16.34 2.47 9.25
C THR A 268 16.28 4.00 9.31
N GLU A 269 16.49 4.57 10.49
CA GLU A 269 16.57 6.03 10.66
C GLU A 269 17.59 6.67 9.70
N ALA A 270 18.75 6.02 9.47
CA ALA A 270 19.75 6.46 8.51
C ALA A 270 19.37 6.26 7.02
N GLY A 271 18.34 5.46 6.74
CA GLY A 271 17.80 5.21 5.41
C GLY A 271 16.76 6.25 4.98
N ILE A 272 16.06 6.82 5.95
CA ILE A 272 15.02 7.84 5.76
C ILE A 272 15.61 9.13 5.16
N THR A 273 16.79 9.56 5.61
CA THR A 273 17.44 10.83 5.21
C THR A 273 18.15 10.81 3.84
N ARG A 274 17.83 9.86 2.93
CA ARG A 274 18.48 9.77 1.60
C ARG A 274 17.79 10.68 0.59
N THR A 275 18.58 11.40 -0.20
CA THR A 275 18.05 12.24 -1.29
C THR A 275 17.24 11.45 -2.31
N ILE A 276 16.24 12.11 -2.90
CA ILE A 276 15.33 11.52 -3.89
C ILE A 276 16.06 10.94 -5.13
N ASP A 277 17.10 11.61 -5.62
CA ASP A 277 17.91 11.15 -6.76
C ASP A 277 18.63 9.83 -6.49
N ARG A 278 18.98 9.58 -5.22
CA ARG A 278 19.59 8.32 -4.81
C ARG A 278 18.55 7.23 -4.68
N LYS A 279 17.35 7.56 -4.17
CA LYS A 279 16.21 6.63 -4.11
C LYS A 279 15.82 6.17 -5.53
N ARG A 280 15.61 7.10 -6.47
CA ARG A 280 15.32 6.82 -7.90
C ARG A 280 16.31 5.86 -8.56
N ARG A 281 17.61 6.16 -8.49
CA ARG A 281 18.65 5.29 -9.08
C ARG A 281 18.65 3.88 -8.47
N SER A 282 18.41 3.78 -7.16
CA SER A 282 18.29 2.50 -6.48
C SER A 282 17.09 1.71 -7.00
N THR A 283 15.92 2.36 -7.13
CA THR A 283 14.70 1.75 -7.66
C THR A 283 14.91 1.18 -9.07
N HIS A 284 15.50 1.94 -10.01
CA HIS A 284 15.77 1.44 -11.37
C HIS A 284 16.68 0.20 -11.37
N SER A 285 17.74 0.21 -10.56
CA SER A 285 18.62 -0.96 -10.43
C SER A 285 17.88 -2.18 -9.87
N GLN A 286 17.02 -1.97 -8.87
CA GLN A 286 16.23 -3.03 -8.26
C GLN A 286 15.22 -3.62 -9.25
N ILE A 287 14.56 -2.78 -10.04
CA ILE A 287 13.63 -3.22 -11.10
C ILE A 287 14.36 -4.11 -12.11
N ASP A 288 15.52 -3.67 -12.60
CA ASP A 288 16.29 -4.44 -13.58
C ASP A 288 16.77 -5.78 -13.03
N ASP A 289 17.19 -5.82 -11.77
CA ASP A 289 17.57 -7.04 -11.08
C ASP A 289 16.38 -7.99 -10.89
N ALA A 290 15.22 -7.47 -10.48
CA ALA A 290 14.01 -8.26 -10.30
C ALA A 290 13.55 -8.90 -11.62
N ILE A 291 13.50 -8.11 -12.70
CA ILE A 291 13.15 -8.59 -14.04
C ILE A 291 14.11 -9.68 -14.53
N ARG A 292 15.42 -9.49 -14.30
CA ARG A 292 16.44 -10.47 -14.66
C ARG A 292 16.23 -11.79 -13.92
N GLN A 293 15.89 -11.76 -12.63
CA GLN A 293 15.58 -12.94 -11.83
C GLN A 293 14.30 -13.63 -12.32
N ILE A 294 13.22 -12.88 -12.57
CA ILE A 294 11.97 -13.40 -13.14
C ILE A 294 12.20 -14.14 -14.46
N ASN A 295 12.91 -13.51 -15.40
CA ASN A 295 13.24 -14.12 -16.68
C ASN A 295 14.15 -15.34 -16.52
N GLY A 296 15.07 -15.33 -15.56
CA GLY A 296 15.92 -16.46 -15.22
C GLY A 296 15.10 -17.65 -14.68
N ALA A 297 14.15 -17.39 -13.79
CA ALA A 297 13.26 -18.38 -13.22
C ALA A 297 12.34 -18.99 -14.28
N ALA A 298 11.71 -18.17 -15.12
CA ALA A 298 10.90 -18.64 -16.24
C ALA A 298 11.69 -19.57 -17.16
N ARG A 299 12.90 -19.18 -17.55
CA ARG A 299 13.79 -20.03 -18.35
C ARG A 299 14.12 -21.34 -17.65
N TYR A 300 14.36 -21.34 -16.34
CA TYR A 300 14.64 -22.57 -15.61
C TYR A 300 13.43 -23.49 -15.56
N LEU A 301 12.25 -22.95 -15.22
CA LEU A 301 10.99 -23.69 -15.11
C LEU A 301 10.50 -24.26 -16.46
N SER A 302 10.88 -23.63 -17.57
CA SER A 302 10.52 -24.07 -18.93
C SER A 302 11.57 -24.95 -19.62
N ARG A 303 12.67 -25.31 -18.96
CA ARG A 303 13.71 -26.18 -19.56
C ARG A 303 13.25 -27.62 -19.77
N GLU A 304 12.42 -28.11 -18.86
CA GLU A 304 11.87 -29.46 -18.87
C GLU A 304 10.35 -29.36 -18.75
N THR A 305 9.64 -30.38 -19.22
CA THR A 305 8.17 -30.49 -19.05
C THR A 305 7.76 -30.38 -17.58
N THR A 306 8.61 -30.86 -16.67
CA THR A 306 8.41 -30.76 -15.22
C THR A 306 9.70 -30.35 -14.55
N ALA A 307 9.73 -29.14 -14.01
CA ALA A 307 10.83 -28.62 -13.22
C ALA A 307 10.75 -29.12 -11.76
N LYS A 308 11.88 -29.57 -11.24
CA LYS A 308 12.01 -30.07 -9.87
C LYS A 308 12.51 -28.97 -8.93
N LEU A 309 11.68 -28.61 -7.97
CA LEU A 309 11.94 -27.59 -6.96
C LEU A 309 12.04 -28.20 -5.56
N VAL A 310 12.60 -27.41 -4.63
CA VAL A 310 12.63 -27.69 -3.20
C VAL A 310 12.03 -26.50 -2.46
N VAL A 311 11.07 -26.75 -1.58
CA VAL A 311 10.35 -25.75 -0.78
C VAL A 311 10.24 -26.27 0.65
N ALA A 312 10.79 -25.54 1.63
CA ALA A 312 10.85 -25.99 3.04
C ALA A 312 11.26 -27.48 3.18
N ASP A 313 12.31 -27.85 2.43
CA ASP A 313 12.90 -29.19 2.39
C ASP A 313 12.02 -30.30 1.80
N ASN A 314 10.88 -29.95 1.20
CA ASN A 314 10.03 -30.84 0.43
C ASN A 314 10.27 -30.67 -1.08
N ASP A 315 10.21 -31.78 -1.81
CA ASP A 315 10.30 -31.76 -3.27
C ASP A 315 8.96 -31.36 -3.88
N LEU A 316 9.01 -30.46 -4.86
CA LEU A 316 7.85 -29.96 -5.57
C LEU A 316 8.10 -30.03 -7.08
N ASP A 317 7.24 -30.74 -7.78
CA ASP A 317 7.27 -30.85 -9.24
C ASP A 317 6.32 -29.80 -9.84
N VAL A 318 6.83 -28.96 -10.75
CA VAL A 318 6.08 -27.86 -11.38
C VAL A 318 6.14 -27.98 -12.89
N SER A 319 4.99 -27.84 -13.55
CA SER A 319 4.90 -27.77 -15.02
C SER A 319 4.26 -26.46 -15.45
N LEU A 320 4.85 -25.80 -16.46
CA LEU A 320 4.32 -24.56 -17.05
C LEU A 320 3.61 -24.77 -18.39
N GLU A 321 3.57 -25.99 -18.95
CA GLU A 321 3.17 -26.24 -20.35
C GLU A 321 1.78 -25.69 -20.74
N LYS A 322 0.86 -25.60 -19.78
CA LYS A 322 -0.53 -25.14 -20.00
C LYS A 322 -0.86 -23.85 -19.26
N LEU A 323 0.11 -23.29 -18.54
CA LEU A 323 -0.10 -22.13 -17.72
C LEU A 323 0.26 -20.87 -18.50
N GLU A 324 -0.59 -19.87 -18.39
CA GLU A 324 -0.15 -18.52 -18.66
C GLU A 324 0.86 -18.11 -17.58
N VAL A 325 1.95 -17.47 -17.95
CA VAL A 325 3.05 -17.09 -17.05
C VAL A 325 3.12 -15.58 -17.00
N ILE A 326 2.91 -15.01 -15.81
CA ILE A 326 2.99 -13.57 -15.56
C ILE A 326 4.15 -13.29 -14.61
N GLY A 327 5.00 -12.34 -14.96
CA GLY A 327 6.05 -11.80 -14.09
C GLY A 327 5.56 -10.60 -13.31
N LEU A 328 5.82 -10.55 -12.01
CA LEU A 328 5.52 -9.41 -11.16
C LEU A 328 6.76 -8.99 -10.37
N ALA A 329 7.30 -7.81 -10.70
CA ALA A 329 8.37 -7.21 -9.93
C ALA A 329 7.79 -6.26 -8.90
N ILE A 330 8.02 -6.53 -7.61
CA ILE A 330 7.55 -5.69 -6.50
C ILE A 330 8.74 -4.93 -5.93
N VAL A 331 8.68 -3.61 -5.94
CA VAL A 331 9.71 -2.74 -5.35
C VAL A 331 9.16 -1.96 -4.17
N LYS A 332 10.05 -1.31 -3.40
CA LYS A 332 9.62 -0.50 -2.25
C LYS A 332 8.68 0.64 -2.65
N GLU A 333 9.12 1.45 -3.60
CA GLU A 333 8.44 2.66 -4.06
C GLU A 333 8.65 2.88 -5.55
N LEU A 334 7.68 3.54 -6.19
CA LEU A 334 7.74 4.02 -7.56
C LEU A 334 7.46 5.53 -7.56
N PHE A 335 8.11 6.25 -8.46
CA PHE A 335 8.01 7.70 -8.58
C PHE A 335 7.01 8.09 -9.66
N ASP A 336 6.12 8.99 -9.29
CA ASP A 336 4.97 9.42 -10.08
C ASP A 336 5.31 9.94 -11.49
N ASP A 337 6.45 10.59 -11.63
CA ASP A 337 6.95 11.22 -12.87
C ASP A 337 7.80 10.28 -13.76
N GLU A 338 8.02 9.03 -13.36
CA GLU A 338 8.90 8.09 -14.08
C GLU A 338 8.16 6.98 -14.86
N GLY A 339 6.86 7.16 -15.11
CA GLY A 339 5.99 6.14 -15.70
C GLY A 339 6.51 5.53 -17.01
N GLU A 340 7.09 6.33 -17.91
CA GLU A 340 7.66 5.84 -19.18
C GLU A 340 8.81 4.84 -18.97
N ALA A 341 9.65 5.09 -17.96
CA ALA A 341 10.75 4.20 -17.63
C ALA A 341 10.22 2.85 -17.11
N TYR A 342 9.18 2.87 -16.28
CA TYR A 342 8.56 1.66 -15.75
C TYR A 342 7.80 0.86 -16.82
N ALA A 343 7.09 1.54 -17.73
CA ALA A 343 6.49 0.88 -18.89
C ALA A 343 7.55 0.21 -19.78
N THR A 344 8.70 0.87 -19.96
CA THR A 344 9.85 0.30 -20.69
C THR A 344 10.43 -0.92 -19.99
N ALA A 345 10.53 -0.89 -18.65
CA ALA A 345 10.95 -2.04 -17.87
C ALA A 345 9.97 -3.23 -18.04
N CYS A 346 8.66 -2.99 -17.98
CA CYS A 346 7.65 -4.04 -18.18
C CYS A 346 7.76 -4.73 -19.57
N LYS A 347 8.19 -4.02 -20.61
CA LYS A 347 8.45 -4.63 -21.93
C LYS A 347 9.53 -5.71 -21.89
N LYS A 348 10.48 -5.65 -20.95
CA LYS A 348 11.51 -6.70 -20.75
C LYS A 348 10.93 -8.02 -20.21
N LEU A 349 9.68 -8.02 -19.73
CA LEU A 349 8.92 -9.21 -19.32
C LEU A 349 8.03 -9.77 -20.44
N SER A 350 8.04 -9.16 -21.64
CA SER A 350 7.25 -9.64 -22.80
C SER A 350 7.66 -11.03 -23.32
N VAL A 351 8.82 -11.54 -22.88
CA VAL A 351 9.26 -12.92 -23.18
C VAL A 351 8.39 -13.98 -22.50
N LEU A 352 7.63 -13.59 -21.48
CA LEU A 352 6.62 -14.43 -20.84
C LEU A 352 5.32 -14.39 -21.66
N ASN A 353 4.65 -15.53 -21.84
CA ASN A 353 3.41 -15.61 -22.62
C ASN A 353 2.29 -14.71 -22.05
N GLY A 354 2.19 -14.58 -20.72
CA GLY A 354 1.27 -13.63 -20.05
C GLY A 354 1.83 -12.22 -19.93
N GLY A 355 3.16 -12.04 -19.98
CA GLY A 355 3.85 -10.76 -19.83
C GLY A 355 4.24 -10.45 -18.39
N GLY A 356 4.28 -9.17 -18.02
CA GLY A 356 4.52 -8.81 -16.64
C GLY A 356 4.42 -7.32 -16.34
N MET A 357 4.50 -7.00 -15.05
CA MET A 357 4.34 -5.66 -14.53
C MET A 357 5.30 -5.37 -13.37
N VAL A 358 5.62 -4.10 -13.19
CA VAL A 358 6.32 -3.58 -12.00
C VAL A 358 5.29 -2.86 -11.13
N MET A 359 5.34 -3.08 -9.82
CA MET A 359 4.48 -2.41 -8.83
C MET A 359 5.30 -2.05 -7.60
N ASP A 360 5.00 -0.95 -6.93
CA ASP A 360 5.45 -0.75 -5.57
C ASP A 360 4.63 -1.61 -4.59
N TYR A 361 5.14 -1.79 -3.38
CA TYR A 361 4.48 -2.61 -2.36
C TYR A 361 3.10 -2.05 -1.94
N ASN A 362 2.92 -0.72 -1.85
CA ASN A 362 1.63 -0.13 -1.52
C ASN A 362 0.57 -0.43 -2.57
N SER A 363 0.94 -0.28 -3.84
CA SER A 363 0.13 -0.62 -4.99
C SER A 363 -0.28 -2.10 -4.95
N PHE A 364 0.66 -3.00 -4.60
CA PHE A 364 0.36 -4.43 -4.47
C PHE A 364 -0.54 -4.76 -3.28
N HIS A 365 -0.33 -4.11 -2.14
CA HIS A 365 -1.16 -4.25 -0.96
C HIS A 365 -2.60 -3.78 -1.24
N ALA A 366 -2.76 -2.59 -1.83
CA ALA A 366 -4.07 -2.05 -2.21
C ALA A 366 -4.76 -2.98 -3.21
N PHE A 367 -4.02 -3.47 -4.22
CA PHE A 367 -4.53 -4.41 -5.22
C PHE A 367 -5.07 -5.70 -4.58
N THR A 368 -4.30 -6.35 -3.71
CA THR A 368 -4.73 -7.58 -3.01
C THR A 368 -5.84 -7.35 -2.00
N HIS A 369 -5.97 -6.14 -1.46
CA HIS A 369 -7.08 -5.77 -0.59
C HIS A 369 -8.38 -5.64 -1.38
N ARG A 370 -8.33 -5.03 -2.56
CA ARG A 370 -9.48 -4.86 -3.46
C ARG A 370 -9.97 -6.17 -4.07
N PHE A 371 -9.04 -7.04 -4.47
CA PHE A 371 -9.33 -8.28 -5.19
C PHE A 371 -9.10 -9.51 -4.32
N ARG A 372 -10.14 -9.91 -3.57
CA ARG A 372 -10.07 -10.93 -2.51
C ARG A 372 -10.40 -12.35 -2.99
N SER A 373 -10.44 -12.57 -4.30
CA SER A 373 -10.62 -13.89 -4.89
C SER A 373 -9.62 -14.12 -6.02
N GLU A 374 -9.21 -15.37 -6.19
CA GLU A 374 -8.31 -15.80 -7.27
C GLU A 374 -8.78 -15.28 -8.64
N VAL A 375 -10.07 -15.46 -8.95
CA VAL A 375 -10.66 -15.07 -10.24
C VAL A 375 -10.55 -13.57 -10.48
N GLU A 376 -10.92 -12.76 -9.48
CA GLU A 376 -10.88 -11.31 -9.62
C GLU A 376 -9.44 -10.79 -9.70
N PHE A 377 -8.56 -11.30 -8.84
CA PHE A 377 -7.15 -10.95 -8.82
C PHE A 377 -6.49 -11.26 -10.17
N VAL A 378 -6.65 -12.49 -10.66
CA VAL A 378 -6.04 -12.95 -11.91
C VAL A 378 -6.54 -12.12 -13.09
N ARG A 379 -7.86 -11.92 -13.18
CA ARG A 379 -8.44 -11.15 -14.28
C ARG A 379 -7.95 -9.70 -14.25
N ALA A 380 -7.90 -9.07 -13.08
CA ALA A 380 -7.46 -7.68 -12.96
C ALA A 380 -5.98 -7.53 -13.29
N LEU A 381 -5.15 -8.47 -12.82
CA LEU A 381 -3.72 -8.49 -13.12
C LEU A 381 -3.48 -8.62 -14.62
N LYS A 382 -4.19 -9.54 -15.30
CA LYS A 382 -4.13 -9.69 -16.76
C LYS A 382 -4.52 -8.40 -17.48
N THR A 383 -5.58 -7.72 -17.03
CA THR A 383 -6.00 -6.43 -17.59
C THR A 383 -4.91 -5.37 -17.45
N LEU A 384 -4.31 -5.22 -16.28
CA LEU A 384 -3.22 -4.27 -16.05
C LEU A 384 -2.01 -4.57 -16.94
N VAL A 385 -1.57 -5.83 -16.98
CA VAL A 385 -0.44 -6.27 -17.82
C VAL A 385 -0.73 -6.00 -19.31
N ALA A 386 -1.94 -6.27 -19.78
CA ALA A 386 -2.33 -6.01 -21.17
C ALA A 386 -2.28 -4.52 -21.54
N ARG A 387 -2.69 -3.62 -20.64
CA ARG A 387 -2.63 -2.17 -20.88
C ARG A 387 -1.21 -1.62 -20.82
N VAL A 388 -0.37 -2.12 -19.91
CA VAL A 388 1.05 -1.73 -19.89
C VAL A 388 1.76 -2.20 -21.17
N LYS A 389 1.41 -3.38 -21.69
CA LYS A 389 1.87 -3.86 -23.01
C LYS A 389 1.47 -2.94 -24.16
N SER A 390 0.32 -2.27 -24.10
CA SER A 390 -0.10 -1.29 -25.13
C SER A 390 0.66 0.04 -25.04
N GLY A 391 1.66 0.16 -24.15
CA GLY A 391 2.58 1.29 -24.09
C GLY A 391 2.15 2.42 -23.16
N ARG A 392 1.06 2.27 -22.40
CA ARG A 392 0.59 3.23 -21.42
C ARG A 392 1.04 2.79 -20.03
N TRP A 393 1.82 3.62 -19.33
CA TRP A 393 2.07 3.39 -17.91
C TRP A 393 0.78 3.57 -17.12
N ILE A 394 0.62 2.75 -16.10
CA ILE A 394 -0.54 2.75 -15.23
C ILE A 394 -0.05 2.76 -13.79
N ARG A 395 -0.52 3.74 -13.04
CA ARG A 395 -0.36 3.78 -11.60
C ARG A 395 -1.41 2.87 -10.99
N VAL A 396 -0.97 1.72 -10.48
CA VAL A 396 -1.92 0.71 -9.96
C VAL A 396 -2.65 1.24 -8.73
N LYS A 397 -1.98 2.03 -7.88
CA LYS A 397 -2.62 2.71 -6.76
C LYS A 397 -3.83 3.53 -7.22
N ASP A 398 -3.64 4.39 -8.21
CA ASP A 398 -4.71 5.22 -8.78
C ASP A 398 -5.79 4.35 -9.39
N GLU A 399 -5.47 3.32 -10.18
CA GLU A 399 -6.50 2.39 -10.69
C GLU A 399 -7.15 1.53 -9.60
N VAL A 400 -6.57 1.35 -8.41
CA VAL A 400 -7.28 0.67 -7.31
C VAL A 400 -8.24 1.64 -6.63
N PHE A 401 -7.87 2.93 -6.51
CA PHE A 401 -8.66 4.00 -5.87
C PHE A 401 -9.73 4.63 -6.78
N ASP A 402 -9.38 4.96 -8.03
CA ASP A 402 -10.29 5.29 -9.15
C ASP A 402 -11.14 4.09 -9.56
N GLY A 403 -10.73 2.93 -9.04
CA GLY A 403 -11.19 1.59 -9.28
C GLY A 403 -10.74 1.04 -10.62
N VAL A 404 -10.48 -0.26 -10.62
CA VAL A 404 -11.26 -1.31 -11.30
C VAL A 404 -12.67 -0.89 -11.79
N LEU A 405 -13.18 0.31 -11.52
CA LEU A 405 -14.56 0.71 -11.58
C LEU A 405 -15.06 0.90 -13.02
N ASP A 406 -14.22 0.95 -14.06
CA ASP A 406 -14.71 0.65 -15.42
C ASP A 406 -14.80 -0.87 -15.69
N TRP A 407 -13.96 -1.65 -15.01
CA TRP A 407 -13.79 -3.09 -15.21
C TRP A 407 -14.92 -3.94 -14.63
N VAL A 408 -15.78 -3.40 -13.77
CA VAL A 408 -17.07 -4.05 -13.41
C VAL A 408 -18.27 -3.38 -14.07
N GLU A 409 -18.27 -2.06 -14.30
CA GLU A 409 -19.35 -1.37 -15.03
C GLU A 409 -19.58 -1.97 -16.43
N GLN A 410 -18.54 -2.48 -17.10
CA GLN A 410 -18.65 -3.20 -18.38
C GLN A 410 -18.84 -4.72 -18.27
N VAL A 411 -18.65 -5.35 -17.10
CA VAL A 411 -18.91 -6.79 -16.96
C VAL A 411 -20.41 -7.04 -16.77
N ARG A 412 -21.17 -6.08 -16.24
CA ARG A 412 -22.56 -6.28 -15.85
C ARG A 412 -23.58 -5.88 -16.91
N THR A 413 -23.17 -5.15 -17.94
CA THR A 413 -24.15 -4.52 -18.79
C THR A 413 -23.70 -4.56 -20.24
N GLY A 414 -24.67 -4.73 -21.12
CA GLY A 414 -24.65 -3.91 -22.32
C GLY A 414 -25.10 -2.48 -22.01
N ASP A 415 -24.75 -1.90 -20.84
CA ASP A 415 -24.91 -0.49 -20.41
C ASP A 415 -24.61 -0.11 -18.92
N PRO A 416 -23.59 0.71 -18.66
CA PRO A 416 -22.94 0.97 -17.35
C PRO A 416 -23.82 1.73 -16.34
N ASP A 417 -23.47 1.63 -15.04
CA ASP A 417 -23.90 2.54 -13.98
C ASP A 417 -22.81 2.74 -12.91
#